data_AF-A0A7S0MBP2-F1
#
_entry.id   AF-A0A7S0MBP2-F1
#
_cell.length_a   1.000
_cell.length_b   1.000
_cell.length_c   1.000
_cell.angle_alpha   90.00
_cell.angle_beta   90.00
_cell.angle_gamma   90.00
#
_symmetry.space_group_name_H-M   'P 1'
#
loop_
_entity.id
_entity.type
_entity.pdbx_description
1 polymer ?
#
loop_
_entity_poly.entity_id
_entity_poly.type
_entity_poly.pdbx_seq_one_letter_code
_entity_poly.pdbx_strand_id
1 'polypeptide(L)'
;MGKRVALSIVLLLLSIESTCGSSSSGIHLSHVNVRPLLKSFTPRASKAISAHGRADDSQSDTEAFEQSQKQSCLRIFFRAIRLIAIFSPNILTAWLAILIPPLQGLWFRVLSISLAYSGAAFIKWGQWASVRPDLFPQELCSALSSFHASAPTHSWKYTRKEVERAFNRPVEQVFSVLERQPIASGSIAQVHVGFLAAS
;
A
#
# COMPACT_ATOMS: atom_id res chain seq x y z
N MET A 1 13.70 6.45 -40.17
CA MET A 1 13.51 7.35 -39.00
C MET A 1 12.10 7.13 -38.47
N GLY A 2 11.84 6.22 -37.53
CA GLY A 2 12.45 6.18 -36.20
C GLY A 2 11.53 6.78 -35.12
N LYS A 3 10.20 6.83 -35.32
CA LYS A 3 9.24 7.16 -34.26
C LYS A 3 8.81 5.89 -33.54
N ARG A 4 9.74 5.22 -32.87
CA ARG A 4 9.37 4.28 -31.80
C ARG A 4 8.92 5.16 -30.65
N VAL A 5 7.61 5.23 -30.49
CA VAL A 5 6.92 5.91 -29.41
C VAL A 5 7.60 5.49 -28.12
N ALA A 6 8.40 6.39 -27.55
CA ALA A 6 8.85 6.33 -26.17
C ALA A 6 7.60 6.51 -25.30
N LEU A 7 6.76 5.49 -25.25
CA LEU A 7 5.66 5.45 -24.32
C LEU A 7 6.29 5.12 -22.98
N SER A 8 6.73 6.17 -22.28
CA SER A 8 7.10 6.13 -20.86
C SER A 8 5.90 5.60 -20.09
N ILE A 9 5.78 4.27 -20.01
CA ILE A 9 4.86 3.61 -19.11
C ILE A 9 5.46 3.79 -17.72
N VAL A 10 5.06 4.89 -17.07
CA VAL A 10 5.25 5.13 -15.65
C VAL A 10 4.37 4.09 -14.94
N LEU A 11 4.93 2.92 -14.69
CA LEU A 11 4.22 1.87 -13.98
C LEU A 11 4.18 2.26 -12.50
N LEU A 12 3.06 2.80 -12.03
CA LEU A 12 2.80 3.08 -10.61
C LEU A 12 2.52 1.76 -9.90
N LEU A 13 3.56 1.12 -9.36
CA LEU A 13 3.38 -0.10 -8.56
C LEU A 13 3.09 0.27 -7.12
N LEU A 14 1.86 0.02 -6.67
CA LEU A 14 1.41 0.38 -5.34
C LEU A 14 2.17 -0.40 -4.26
N SER A 15 3.02 0.29 -3.49
CA SER A 15 3.67 -0.18 -2.28
C SER A 15 2.64 -0.19 -1.14
N ILE A 16 1.82 -1.23 -1.09
CA ILE A 16 1.02 -1.54 0.11
C ILE A 16 1.92 -2.36 1.03
N GLU A 17 2.14 -1.83 2.25
CA GLU A 17 2.97 -2.42 3.30
C GLU A 17 2.89 -3.95 3.35
N SER A 18 3.98 -4.58 2.94
CA SER A 18 4.19 -6.01 3.08
C SER A 18 4.65 -6.31 4.51
N THR A 19 3.71 -6.58 5.41
CA THR A 19 3.98 -7.45 6.57
C THR A 19 3.69 -8.90 6.19
N CYS A 20 4.69 -9.73 6.44
CA CYS A 20 4.92 -11.10 6.01
C CYS A 20 3.78 -12.10 6.30
N GLY A 21 3.75 -13.17 5.48
CA GLY A 21 2.98 -14.40 5.71
C GLY A 21 3.12 -15.35 4.54
N SER A 22 4.16 -16.19 4.56
CA SER A 22 4.41 -17.29 3.63
C SER A 22 3.25 -18.29 3.64
N SER A 23 2.74 -18.68 2.47
CA SER A 23 2.36 -20.08 2.22
C SER A 23 2.28 -20.35 0.72
N SER A 24 3.05 -21.33 0.30
CA SER A 24 3.03 -21.96 -1.02
C SER A 24 1.77 -22.82 -1.14
N SER A 25 1.02 -22.66 -2.22
CA SER A 25 0.25 -23.75 -2.85
C SER A 25 -0.17 -23.27 -4.23
N GLY A 26 0.37 -23.91 -5.27
CA GLY A 26 -0.04 -23.68 -6.64
C GLY A 26 -1.46 -24.18 -6.85
N ILE A 27 -2.27 -23.36 -7.51
CA ILE A 27 -3.49 -23.83 -8.18
C ILE A 27 -3.49 -23.17 -9.57
N HIS A 28 -3.35 -24.05 -10.56
CA HIS A 28 -3.50 -23.78 -11.97
C HIS A 28 -4.98 -23.51 -12.24
N LEU A 29 -5.36 -22.27 -12.56
CA LEU A 29 -6.73 -21.97 -13.01
C LEU A 29 -6.72 -20.94 -14.16
N SER A 30 -7.14 -21.49 -15.29
CA SER A 30 -7.36 -20.93 -16.60
C SER A 30 -8.28 -19.71 -16.59
N HIS A 31 -8.02 -18.78 -17.53
CA HIS A 31 -8.93 -17.77 -18.08
C HIS A 31 -9.68 -16.85 -17.08
N VAL A 32 -9.18 -15.61 -16.94
CA VAL A 32 -10.04 -14.48 -16.53
C VAL A 32 -9.91 -13.33 -17.53
N ASN A 33 -11.02 -13.13 -18.23
CA ASN A 33 -11.30 -12.10 -19.20
C ASN A 33 -11.55 -10.76 -18.48
N VAL A 34 -10.75 -9.73 -18.79
CA VAL A 34 -10.75 -8.42 -18.12
C VAL A 34 -11.76 -7.49 -18.78
N ARG A 35 -13.07 -7.75 -18.62
CA ARG A 35 -14.19 -6.82 -18.89
C ARG A 35 -15.43 -7.40 -18.19
N PRO A 36 -16.25 -6.65 -17.39
CA PRO A 36 -16.36 -5.20 -17.27
C PRO A 36 -16.42 -4.64 -15.82
N LEU A 37 -15.73 -3.52 -15.62
CA LEU A 37 -15.76 -2.60 -14.47
C LEU A 37 -17.04 -1.71 -14.43
N LEU A 38 -18.22 -2.30 -14.63
CA LEU A 38 -19.49 -1.53 -14.75
C LEU A 38 -20.72 -2.32 -14.25
N LYS A 39 -20.66 -2.89 -13.04
CA LYS A 39 -21.83 -3.50 -12.36
C LYS A 39 -21.91 -3.24 -10.85
N SER A 40 -21.26 -2.20 -10.33
CA SER A 40 -21.28 -1.91 -8.88
C SER A 40 -22.46 -1.04 -8.41
N PHE A 41 -23.60 -1.01 -9.12
CA PHE A 41 -24.81 -0.33 -8.67
C PHE A 41 -26.08 -1.11 -9.01
N THR A 42 -26.32 -2.23 -8.31
CA THR A 42 -27.67 -2.73 -8.03
C THR A 42 -27.63 -3.63 -6.78
N PRO A 43 -28.50 -3.41 -5.77
CA PRO A 43 -28.64 -4.34 -4.65
C PRO A 43 -29.29 -5.63 -5.15
N ARG A 44 -28.67 -6.77 -4.85
CA ARG A 44 -29.08 -8.11 -5.28
C ARG A 44 -30.28 -8.59 -4.46
N ALA A 45 -31.48 -8.19 -4.86
CA ALA A 45 -32.71 -8.91 -4.54
C ALA A 45 -33.09 -9.79 -5.74
N SER A 46 -32.86 -11.10 -5.62
CA SER A 46 -33.64 -12.18 -6.22
C SER A 46 -32.78 -13.43 -6.38
N LYS A 47 -33.09 -14.45 -5.58
CA LYS A 47 -33.18 -15.83 -6.05
C LYS A 47 -33.89 -16.69 -5.01
N ALA A 48 -35.20 -16.77 -5.15
CA ALA A 48 -35.94 -17.94 -4.71
C ALA A 48 -35.91 -19.00 -5.84
N ILE A 49 -35.96 -20.26 -5.42
CA ILE A 49 -36.26 -21.48 -6.19
C ILE A 49 -35.07 -22.13 -6.92
N SER A 50 -34.36 -23.00 -6.20
CA SER A 50 -34.35 -24.43 -6.53
C SER A 50 -33.93 -25.20 -5.27
N ALA A 51 -34.82 -26.05 -4.80
CA ALA A 51 -34.75 -26.79 -3.56
C ALA A 51 -34.40 -28.26 -3.86
N HIS A 52 -33.11 -28.58 -3.90
CA HIS A 52 -32.62 -29.96 -3.68
C HIS A 52 -31.10 -29.94 -3.46
N GLY A 53 -30.67 -30.17 -2.21
CA GLY A 53 -29.26 -30.18 -1.77
C GLY A 53 -28.82 -28.87 -1.10
N ARG A 54 -29.14 -28.66 0.20
CA ARG A 54 -28.95 -27.34 0.84
C ARG A 54 -28.68 -27.31 2.35
N ALA A 55 -28.21 -28.42 2.94
CA ALA A 55 -27.86 -28.42 4.37
C ALA A 55 -26.35 -28.31 4.62
N ASP A 56 -25.51 -29.05 3.89
CA ASP A 56 -24.06 -29.10 4.17
C ASP A 56 -23.24 -27.93 3.57
N ASP A 57 -23.61 -27.42 2.39
CA ASP A 57 -22.89 -26.30 1.75
C ASP A 57 -23.09 -24.95 2.47
N SER A 58 -24.17 -24.81 3.25
CA SER A 58 -24.47 -23.55 3.96
C SER A 58 -23.54 -23.35 5.17
N GLN A 59 -23.02 -24.44 5.73
CA GLN A 59 -22.20 -24.41 6.94
C GLN A 59 -20.73 -24.12 6.62
N SER A 60 -20.20 -24.73 5.55
CA SER A 60 -18.82 -24.52 5.08
C SER A 60 -18.56 -23.09 4.59
N ASP A 61 -19.51 -22.50 3.87
CA ASP A 61 -19.41 -21.11 3.37
C ASP A 61 -19.47 -20.08 4.52
N THR A 62 -20.25 -20.36 5.57
CA THR A 62 -20.37 -19.48 6.74
C THR A 62 -19.10 -19.51 7.58
N GLU A 63 -18.51 -20.69 7.79
CA GLU A 63 -17.24 -20.84 8.52
C GLU A 63 -16.07 -20.22 7.75
N ALA A 64 -16.00 -20.38 6.42
CA ALA A 64 -14.96 -19.75 5.60
C ALA A 64 -15.05 -18.21 5.62
N PHE A 65 -16.27 -17.66 5.61
CA PHE A 65 -16.49 -16.22 5.72
C PHE A 65 -16.09 -15.68 7.12
N GLU A 66 -16.49 -16.37 8.19
CA GLU A 66 -16.14 -15.99 9.57
C GLU A 66 -14.62 -16.05 9.79
N GLN A 67 -13.95 -17.07 9.25
CA GLN A 67 -12.49 -17.20 9.31
C GLN A 67 -11.77 -16.06 8.58
N SER A 68 -12.27 -15.68 7.39
CA SER A 68 -11.74 -14.56 6.61
C SER A 68 -11.94 -13.21 7.32
N GLN A 69 -13.09 -13.03 7.99
CA GLN A 69 -13.36 -11.84 8.76
C GLN A 69 -12.46 -11.76 10.00
N LYS A 70 -12.32 -12.87 10.73
CA LYS A 70 -11.45 -12.97 11.92
C LYS A 70 -9.99 -12.68 11.59
N GLN A 71 -9.48 -13.22 10.48
CA GLN A 71 -8.12 -12.92 9.98
C GLN A 71 -7.95 -11.44 9.64
N SER A 72 -8.98 -10.78 9.12
CA SER A 72 -8.94 -9.35 8.80
C SER A 72 -8.95 -8.49 10.06
N CYS A 73 -9.83 -8.78 11.02
CA CYS A 73 -9.87 -8.10 12.31
C CYS A 73 -8.56 -8.25 13.09
N LEU A 74 -8.00 -9.46 13.11
CA LEU A 74 -6.73 -9.74 13.78
C LEU A 74 -5.58 -8.93 13.17
N ARG A 75 -5.49 -8.84 11.83
CA ARG A 75 -4.51 -7.99 11.14
C ARG A 75 -4.68 -6.52 11.51
N ILE A 76 -5.91 -6.00 11.53
CA ILE A 76 -6.19 -4.61 11.91
C ILE A 76 -5.78 -4.35 13.37
N PHE A 77 -6.12 -5.27 14.27
CA PHE A 77 -5.78 -5.17 15.69
C PHE A 77 -4.27 -5.10 15.92
N PHE A 78 -3.49 -5.99 15.29
CA PHE A 78 -2.03 -5.94 15.39
C PHE A 78 -1.44 -4.65 14.80
N ARG A 79 -2.02 -4.14 13.71
CA ARG A 79 -1.62 -2.84 13.16
C ARG A 79 -1.91 -1.70 14.13
N ALA A 80 -3.08 -1.71 14.79
CA ALA A 80 -3.43 -0.71 15.79
C ALA A 80 -2.46 -0.74 16.99
N ILE A 81 -2.14 -1.92 17.52
CA ILE A 81 -1.15 -2.07 18.61
C ILE A 81 0.21 -1.51 18.18
N ARG A 82 0.68 -1.87 16.98
CA ARG A 82 1.96 -1.39 16.46
C ARG A 82 1.98 0.14 16.37
N LEU A 83 0.91 0.75 15.86
CA LEU A 83 0.80 2.20 15.78
C LEU A 83 0.82 2.85 17.16
N ILE A 84 0.06 2.31 18.11
CA ILE A 84 0.06 2.78 19.50
C ILE A 84 1.47 2.72 20.09
N ALA A 85 2.20 1.63 19.86
CA ALA A 85 3.58 1.48 20.33
C ALA A 85 4.55 2.49 19.68
N ILE A 86 4.35 2.86 18.42
CA ILE A 86 5.17 3.87 17.71
C ILE A 86 4.90 5.29 18.25
N PHE A 87 3.64 5.59 18.60
CA PHE A 87 3.24 6.92 19.08
C PHE A 87 3.35 7.09 20.60
N SER A 88 3.43 6.01 21.39
CA SER A 88 3.51 6.08 22.84
C SER A 88 4.67 6.95 23.36
N PRO A 89 5.90 6.91 22.79
CA PRO A 89 6.98 7.76 23.27
C PRO A 89 6.74 9.23 22.92
N ASN A 90 6.11 9.52 21.78
CA ASN A 90 5.81 10.88 21.34
C ASN A 90 4.76 11.54 22.24
N ILE A 91 3.73 10.78 22.64
CA ILE A 91 2.68 11.27 23.55
C ILE A 91 3.27 11.56 24.94
N LEU A 92 4.08 10.64 25.46
CA LEU A 92 4.71 10.82 26.77
C LEU A 92 5.69 12.01 26.79
N THR A 93 6.49 12.14 25.72
CA THR A 93 7.48 13.23 25.61
C THR A 93 6.87 14.56 25.18
N ALA A 94 5.63 14.59 24.65
CA ALA A 94 4.96 15.84 24.28
C ALA A 94 4.75 16.74 25.49
N TRP A 95 4.34 16.16 26.63
CA TRP A 95 4.17 16.91 27.87
C TRP A 95 5.50 17.52 28.33
N LEU A 96 6.58 16.75 28.23
CA LEU A 96 7.93 17.21 28.58
C LEU A 96 8.46 18.29 27.62
N ALA A 97 8.17 18.18 26.32
CA ALA A 97 8.56 19.17 25.32
C ALA A 97 7.89 20.53 25.52
N ILE A 98 6.67 20.55 26.07
CA ILE A 98 5.97 21.79 26.45
C ILE A 98 6.66 22.46 27.65
N LEU A 99 7.18 21.68 28.60
CA LEU A 99 7.88 22.20 29.77
C LEU A 99 9.29 22.73 29.44
N ILE A 100 9.95 22.22 28.39
CA ILE A 100 11.33 22.54 28.06
C ILE A 100 11.45 22.97 26.58
N PRO A 101 11.37 24.28 26.28
CA PRO A 101 11.41 24.82 24.92
C PRO A 101 12.56 24.33 24.02
N PRO A 102 13.83 24.19 24.48
CA PRO A 102 14.91 23.73 23.61
C PRO A 102 14.77 22.26 23.16
N LEU A 103 13.92 21.46 23.81
CA LEU A 103 13.64 20.07 23.42
C LEU A 103 12.57 19.96 22.33
N GLN A 104 11.87 21.04 22.00
CA GLN A 104 10.75 21.03 21.06
C GLN A 104 11.18 20.61 19.64
N GLY A 105 12.32 21.12 19.16
CA GLY A 105 12.87 20.74 17.86
C GLY A 105 13.27 19.26 17.77
N LEU A 106 13.79 18.69 18.85
CA LEU A 106 14.08 17.26 18.92
C LEU A 106 12.80 16.43 18.90
N TRP A 107 11.77 16.88 19.63
CA TRP A 107 10.46 16.24 19.64
C TRP A 107 9.82 16.20 18.24
N PHE A 108 9.87 17.31 17.47
CA PHE A 108 9.37 17.33 16.09
C PHE A 108 10.12 16.36 15.16
N ARG A 109 11.43 16.16 15.38
CA ARG A 109 12.22 15.17 14.65
C ARG A 109 11.78 13.74 15.00
N VAL A 110 11.60 13.44 16.28
CA VAL A 110 11.11 12.12 16.73
C VAL A 110 9.71 11.84 16.18
N LEU A 111 8.82 12.85 16.20
CA LEU A 111 7.49 12.76 15.62
C LEU A 111 7.53 12.46 14.12
N SER A 112 8.40 13.16 13.38
CA SER A 112 8.57 12.94 11.94
C SER A 112 9.04 11.51 11.64
N ILE A 113 9.95 10.95 12.46
CA ILE A 113 10.38 9.56 12.33
C ILE A 113 9.21 8.61 12.59
N SER A 114 8.45 8.82 13.66
CA SER A 114 7.28 8.00 13.98
C SER A 114 6.20 8.04 12.89
N LEU A 115 5.94 9.21 12.30
CA LEU A 115 5.04 9.36 11.16
C LEU A 115 5.52 8.57 9.93
N ALA A 116 6.84 8.59 9.64
CA ALA A 116 7.40 7.81 8.54
C ALA A 116 7.22 6.30 8.74
N TYR A 117 7.40 5.80 9.97
CA TYR A 117 7.19 4.37 10.30
C TYR A 117 5.73 3.94 10.39
N SER A 118 4.80 4.90 10.46
CA SER A 118 3.36 4.62 10.59
C SER A 118 2.66 4.35 9.25
N GLY A 119 3.38 4.51 8.15
CA GLY A 119 2.95 4.12 6.80
C GLY A 119 2.55 5.28 5.89
N ALA A 120 2.12 4.93 4.68
CA ALA A 120 1.94 5.88 3.58
C ALA A 120 0.90 6.98 3.85
N ALA A 121 -0.14 6.69 4.64
CA ALA A 121 -1.14 7.69 5.01
C ALA A 121 -0.54 8.83 5.85
N PHE A 122 0.33 8.50 6.80
CA PHE A 122 1.00 9.48 7.66
C PHE A 122 2.07 10.28 6.90
N ILE A 123 2.76 9.66 5.95
CA ILE A 123 3.68 10.36 5.04
C ILE A 123 2.91 11.41 4.23
N LYS A 124 1.76 11.04 3.64
CA LYS A 124 0.92 12.01 2.90
C LYS A 124 0.40 13.14 3.79
N TRP A 125 0.00 12.80 5.02
CA TRP A 125 -0.40 13.82 5.99
C TRP A 125 0.75 14.79 6.30
N GLY A 126 1.96 14.27 6.52
CA GLY A 126 3.13 15.10 6.77
C GLY A 126 3.51 15.98 5.57
N GLN A 127 3.38 15.47 4.34
CA GLN A 127 3.57 16.26 3.11
C GLN A 127 2.58 17.42 3.00
N TRP A 128 1.31 17.19 3.38
CA TRP A 128 0.30 18.24 3.44
C TRP A 128 0.58 19.25 4.57
N ALA A 129 0.94 18.77 5.76
CA ALA A 129 1.24 19.63 6.91
C ALA A 129 2.51 20.47 6.70
N SER A 130 3.51 19.97 5.98
CA SER A 130 4.77 20.69 5.77
C SER A 130 4.62 21.96 4.92
N VAL A 131 3.56 22.05 4.11
CA VAL A 131 3.28 23.20 3.23
C VAL A 131 2.26 24.17 3.84
N ARG A 132 1.89 23.97 5.11
CA ARG A 132 0.92 24.79 5.85
C ARG A 132 1.55 25.49 7.07
N PRO A 133 2.51 26.41 6.85
CA PRO A 133 3.11 27.20 7.94
C PRO A 133 2.10 28.15 8.61
N ASP A 134 0.92 28.33 8.01
CA ASP A 134 -0.22 29.03 8.59
C ASP A 134 -0.89 28.24 9.74
N LEU A 135 -0.78 26.90 9.72
CA LEU A 135 -1.40 26.02 10.71
C LEU A 135 -0.39 25.40 11.69
N PHE A 136 0.87 25.25 11.27
CA PHE A 136 1.88 24.51 12.01
C PHE A 136 3.14 25.35 12.27
N PRO A 137 3.85 25.11 13.39
CA PRO A 137 5.12 25.78 13.66
C PRO A 137 6.16 25.51 12.56
N GLN A 138 6.98 26.51 12.25
CA GLN A 138 8.00 26.42 11.20
C GLN A 138 8.95 25.23 11.40
N GLU A 139 9.31 24.91 12.64
CA GLU A 139 10.16 23.75 12.95
C GLU A 139 9.50 22.41 12.58
N LEU A 140 8.19 22.27 12.82
CA LEU A 140 7.43 21.09 12.42
C LEU A 140 7.35 20.99 10.91
N CYS A 141 7.04 22.08 10.21
CA CYS A 141 7.01 22.10 8.75
C CYS A 141 8.37 21.73 8.16
N SER A 142 9.46 22.24 8.74
CA SER A 142 10.82 21.88 8.34
C SER A 142 11.13 20.40 8.57
N ALA A 143 10.74 19.83 9.71
CA ALA A 143 10.98 18.41 10.00
C ALA A 143 10.22 17.49 9.01
N LEU A 144 8.96 17.84 8.71
CA LEU A 144 8.10 17.10 7.78
C LEU A 144 8.46 17.30 6.30
N SER A 145 9.17 18.38 5.95
CA SER A 145 9.61 18.65 4.57
C SER A 145 10.44 17.49 3.98
N SER A 146 11.12 16.73 4.85
CA SER A 146 11.89 15.53 4.48
C SER A 146 11.05 14.46 3.77
N PHE A 147 9.73 14.44 3.99
CA PHE A 147 8.81 13.48 3.34
C PHE A 147 8.61 13.72 1.85
N HIS A 148 8.96 14.91 1.35
CA HIS A 148 8.96 15.18 -0.10
C HIS A 148 10.21 14.63 -0.79
N ALA A 149 11.32 14.51 -0.04
CA ALA A 149 12.63 14.29 -0.64
C ALA A 149 12.95 12.81 -0.92
N SER A 150 12.37 11.85 -0.20
CA SER A 150 12.69 10.43 -0.42
C SER A 150 11.64 9.49 0.17
N ALA A 151 10.89 8.78 -0.68
CA ALA A 151 10.11 7.64 -0.21
C ALA A 151 10.97 6.36 -0.23
N PRO A 152 10.96 5.55 0.84
CA PRO A 152 11.75 4.33 0.91
C PRO A 152 11.39 3.36 -0.22
N THR A 153 12.39 2.68 -0.76
CA THR A 153 12.19 1.73 -1.85
C THR A 153 12.03 0.29 -1.35
N HIS A 154 10.98 -0.42 -1.77
CA HIS A 154 10.88 -1.88 -1.65
C HIS A 154 11.83 -2.61 -2.63
N SER A 155 12.00 -3.91 -2.42
CA SER A 155 12.92 -4.74 -3.21
C SER A 155 12.38 -5.08 -4.59
N TRP A 156 13.26 -5.20 -5.58
CA TRP A 156 12.91 -5.64 -6.95
C TRP A 156 12.09 -6.94 -6.98
N LYS A 157 12.34 -7.87 -6.06
CA LYS A 157 11.59 -9.13 -5.96
C LYS A 157 10.10 -8.88 -5.71
N TYR A 158 9.76 -7.88 -4.90
CA TYR A 158 8.38 -7.47 -4.67
C TYR A 158 7.79 -6.85 -5.94
N THR A 159 8.52 -5.91 -6.57
CA THR A 159 8.16 -5.26 -7.83
C THR A 159 7.81 -6.30 -8.91
N ARG A 160 8.71 -7.26 -9.16
CA ARG A 160 8.54 -8.31 -10.16
C ARG A 160 7.28 -9.14 -9.89
N LYS A 161 7.12 -9.60 -8.64
CA LYS A 161 5.95 -10.39 -8.23
C LYS A 161 4.65 -9.64 -8.47
N GLU A 162 4.62 -8.34 -8.16
CA GLU A 162 3.41 -7.53 -8.29
C GLU A 162 3.06 -7.25 -9.76
N VAL A 163 4.08 -7.04 -10.62
CA VAL A 163 3.90 -6.96 -12.07
C VAL A 163 3.34 -8.27 -12.63
N GLU A 164 3.95 -9.41 -12.28
CA GLU A 164 3.48 -10.73 -12.75
C GLU A 164 2.06 -11.02 -12.30
N ARG A 165 1.71 -10.63 -11.07
CA ARG A 165 0.35 -10.74 -10.53
C ARG A 165 -0.64 -9.85 -11.28
N ALA A 166 -0.25 -8.63 -11.64
CA ALA A 166 -1.12 -7.68 -12.33
C ALA A 166 -1.40 -8.08 -13.80
N PHE A 167 -0.38 -8.60 -14.50
CA PHE A 167 -0.51 -9.01 -15.91
C PHE A 167 -0.80 -10.50 -16.10
N ASN A 168 -0.75 -11.30 -15.03
CA ASN A 168 -0.89 -12.75 -15.03
C ASN A 168 0.05 -13.45 -16.04
N ARG A 169 1.24 -12.88 -16.23
CA ARG A 169 2.28 -13.34 -17.15
C ARG A 169 3.66 -13.01 -16.57
N PRO A 170 4.71 -13.78 -16.92
CA PRO A 170 6.09 -13.43 -16.58
C PRO A 170 6.43 -12.02 -17.08
N VAL A 171 7.21 -11.27 -16.30
CA VAL A 171 7.61 -9.89 -16.66
C VAL A 171 8.25 -9.85 -18.04
N GLU A 172 9.04 -10.86 -18.38
CA GLU A 172 9.79 -10.97 -19.63
C GLU A 172 8.88 -11.15 -20.86
N GLN A 173 7.63 -11.58 -20.67
CA GLN A 173 6.64 -11.66 -21.76
C GLN A 173 5.89 -10.34 -21.97
N VAL A 174 5.84 -9.48 -20.95
CA VAL A 174 5.13 -8.21 -20.99
C VAL A 174 6.08 -7.09 -21.42
N PHE A 175 7.31 -7.10 -20.90
CA PHE A 175 8.32 -6.09 -21.12
C PHE A 175 9.56 -6.69 -21.77
N SER A 176 10.04 -6.09 -22.86
CA SER A 176 11.34 -6.42 -23.46
C SER A 176 12.49 -5.99 -22.55
N VAL A 177 12.31 -4.86 -21.84
CA VAL A 177 13.27 -4.32 -20.87
C VAL A 177 12.47 -3.71 -19.72
N LEU A 178 12.83 -4.01 -18.48
CA LEU A 178 12.31 -3.33 -17.29
C LEU A 178 13.47 -3.09 -16.33
N GLU A 179 13.76 -1.82 -16.06
CA GLU A 179 14.87 -1.45 -15.18
C GLU A 179 14.56 -1.85 -13.74
N ARG A 180 15.52 -2.56 -13.12
CA ARG A 180 15.36 -3.04 -11.74
C ARG A 180 15.39 -1.92 -10.72
N GLN A 181 16.14 -0.87 -11.02
CA GLN A 181 16.28 0.28 -10.14
C GLN A 181 15.17 1.29 -10.47
N PRO A 182 14.37 1.73 -9.49
CA PRO A 182 13.35 2.72 -9.73
C PRO A 182 13.99 4.08 -10.03
N ILE A 183 13.44 4.80 -11.00
CA ILE A 183 13.83 6.19 -11.30
C ILE A 183 13.23 7.19 -10.32
N ALA A 184 12.12 6.82 -9.67
CA ALA A 184 11.48 7.61 -8.62
C ALA A 184 10.73 6.70 -7.64
N SER A 185 10.59 7.19 -6.40
CA SER A 185 9.83 6.53 -5.35
C SER A 185 8.92 7.56 -4.68
N GLY A 186 7.64 7.24 -4.57
CA GLY A 186 6.61 8.01 -3.88
C GLY A 186 6.03 7.22 -2.71
N SER A 187 5.23 7.90 -1.87
CA SER A 187 4.71 7.34 -0.61
C SER A 187 3.95 6.03 -0.76
N ILE A 188 3.33 5.81 -1.93
CA ILE A 188 2.52 4.62 -2.23
C ILE A 188 3.01 3.88 -3.46
N ALA A 189 4.04 4.32 -4.19
CA ALA A 189 4.43 3.65 -5.42
C ALA A 189 5.85 3.95 -5.85
N GLN A 190 6.43 3.08 -6.67
CA GLN A 190 7.69 3.34 -7.37
C GLN A 190 7.45 3.46 -8.86
N VAL A 191 8.34 4.19 -9.53
CA VAL A 191 8.34 4.36 -10.97
C VAL A 191 9.58 3.68 -11.55
N HIS A 192 9.35 2.78 -12.49
CA HIS A 192 10.40 2.09 -13.25
C HIS A 192 10.34 2.48 -14.72
N VAL A 193 11.49 2.47 -15.38
CA VAL A 193 11.58 2.59 -16.83
C VAL A 193 11.44 1.20 -17.44
N GLY A 194 10.56 1.07 -18.44
CA GLY A 194 10.40 -0.18 -19.16
C GLY A 194 9.94 0.01 -20.60
N PHE A 195 10.21 -0.99 -21.41
CA PHE A 195 9.83 -1.10 -22.81
C PHE A 195 8.96 -2.35 -22.98
N LEU A 196 7.82 -2.22 -23.66
CA LEU A 196 6.92 -3.34 -23.92
C LEU A 196 7.53 -4.32 -24.92
N ALA A 197 7.26 -5.61 -24.72
CA ALA A 197 7.53 -6.61 -25.73
C ALA A 197 6.62 -6.36 -26.94
N ALA A 198 7.19 -6.37 -28.15
CA ALA A 198 6.39 -6.29 -29.36
C ALA A 198 5.57 -7.59 -29.51
N SER A 199 4.25 -7.46 -29.62
CA SER A 199 3.32 -8.57 -29.88
C SER A 199 3.27 -8.96 -31.34
#